data_AF-A0A3Z4X6F5-F1
#
_entry.id   AF-A0A3Z4X6F5-F1
#
_cell.length_a   1.000
_cell.length_b   1.000
_cell.length_c   1.000
_cell.angle_alpha   90.00
_cell.angle_beta   90.00
_cell.angle_gamma   90.00
#
_symmetry.space_group_name_H-M   'P 1'
#
loop_
_entity.id
_entity.type
_entity.pdbx_description
1 polymer ?
#
loop_
_entity_poly.entity_id
_entity_poly.type
_entity_poly.pdbx_seq_one_letter_code
_entity_poly.pdbx_strand_id
1 'polypeptide(L)'
;MVKIVDSNNNAQQNNTQTQDTAPLGGLGNETVKVQTAVPGTSTVSQFDNAFGIRNISTYAMHFTNLLDELKKSNEYLNAFRWGTIVGVGNEMGSAAYVAGQWQGHWLYGIIFFERGQSLRLKETTNNGQEDYYTITELFNKDVLAVVQKNIMEAHGLTNANFMIINSVPDLGKVLDAEWARTLMGQMMMGIFGRIAGYLGTLNLRKHDRYQAAVMPLEDGAVVDANGHAQRADFAITVEHSPSNVTDATPTLLDTNQVQVYPRVSGTGFVNMRFTGQKPVVNGVYDLKQLQAEIVVSLVDSQTEGAMAPYERQLLLLAAFAEIAAIGGWRDLFVKRLNKQDRKFSRVAEYLSWGADARPDVSKIDGSREAIEGCLDMFAPREAALVVSHRAGNGLGGLSTMLSEIAVGYDNSLKQLLAILNSMSPRDQNGEVVAATSFTAVFASALKAQLGDAFNGTIHCSHIVKAAVPTVSGVYTGTAQKRSFQDMDLISVVTKLGDNANDVYSYLNAQSYSHRELNERQQRIYMLKLAASLFASKAPQATGESLDMAINPIFGKCLLDFVRNNCTWSMTGVNAYNTMATSLFFNNGGEDFTLSGNGLSASGSDFGLGVSLSNFKL
;
A
#
# COMPACT_ATOMS: atom_id res chain seq x y z
N MET A 1 -13.48 18.16 33.76
CA MET A 1 -13.49 19.61 34.06
C MET A 1 -12.10 20.03 34.53
N VAL A 2 -11.29 20.63 33.65
CA VAL A 2 -10.09 21.41 34.00
C VAL A 2 -10.03 22.58 32.99
N LYS A 3 -10.00 23.81 33.50
CA LYS A 3 -9.97 25.07 32.72
C LYS A 3 -8.55 25.37 32.24
N ILE A 4 -8.42 25.78 30.98
CA ILE A 4 -7.26 26.51 30.47
C ILE A 4 -7.59 28.00 30.59
N VAL A 5 -6.70 28.76 31.20
CA VAL A 5 -6.80 30.22 31.38
C VAL A 5 -6.04 30.88 30.25
N ASP A 6 -6.76 31.52 29.33
CA ASP A 6 -6.19 32.48 28.39
C ASP A 6 -5.75 33.74 29.14
N SER A 7 -4.50 34.16 28.92
CA SER A 7 -4.00 35.44 29.39
C SER A 7 -3.49 36.23 28.20
N ASN A 8 -4.31 37.14 27.71
CA ASN A 8 -3.86 38.32 26.99
C ASN A 8 -4.85 39.46 27.25
N ASN A 9 -4.40 40.49 27.97
CA ASN A 9 -4.62 41.89 27.58
C ASN A 9 -3.95 42.88 28.55
N ASN A 10 -3.09 43.71 27.93
CA ASN A 10 -2.87 45.15 28.15
C ASN A 10 -2.49 45.69 29.53
N ALA A 11 -1.29 46.28 29.59
CA ALA A 11 -1.10 47.60 30.21
C ALA A 11 0.11 48.34 29.60
N GLN A 12 -0.10 49.63 29.40
CA GLN A 12 0.77 50.62 28.76
C GLN A 12 1.89 51.15 29.69
N GLN A 13 2.88 51.75 29.04
CA GLN A 13 3.61 52.98 29.39
C GLN A 13 4.81 52.97 30.37
N ASN A 14 5.91 53.52 29.79
CA ASN A 14 6.86 54.52 30.29
C ASN A 14 8.18 54.07 30.98
N ASN A 15 9.27 54.32 30.22
CA ASN A 15 10.55 54.96 30.56
C ASN A 15 11.07 54.88 32.01
N THR A 16 12.33 54.44 32.19
CA THR A 16 13.46 55.27 32.68
C THR A 16 14.81 54.59 32.35
N GLN A 17 15.82 55.41 32.10
CA GLN A 17 17.22 55.16 31.73
C GLN A 17 18.08 54.43 32.78
N THR A 18 19.16 53.78 32.31
CA THR A 18 20.59 53.96 32.69
C THR A 18 21.43 53.01 31.82
N GLN A 19 22.08 53.48 30.74
CA GLN A 19 23.51 53.83 30.67
C GLN A 19 24.44 52.83 31.35
N ASP A 20 25.16 52.03 30.55
CA ASP A 20 26.60 51.84 30.72
C ASP A 20 27.30 51.44 29.41
N THR A 21 28.56 51.84 29.35
CA THR A 21 29.39 52.18 28.20
C THR A 21 30.03 51.00 27.44
N ALA A 22 30.20 51.17 26.12
CA ALA A 22 31.13 50.39 25.27
C ALA A 22 32.60 50.80 25.50
N PRO A 23 33.57 50.04 24.95
CA PRO A 23 34.40 50.66 23.93
C PRO A 23 34.65 49.80 22.67
N LEU A 24 34.74 50.53 21.56
CA LEU A 24 35.07 50.15 20.18
C LEU A 24 36.59 50.04 19.93
N GLY A 25 36.95 49.26 18.91
CA GLY A 25 38.14 49.44 18.06
C GLY A 25 38.19 48.34 16.99
N GLY A 26 38.37 48.54 15.68
CA GLY A 26 38.49 49.75 14.86
C GLY A 26 38.74 49.33 13.40
N LEU A 27 37.96 49.92 12.48
CA LEU A 27 38.26 50.40 11.10
C LEU A 27 38.89 49.50 10.01
N GLY A 28 38.21 49.48 8.85
CA GLY A 28 38.80 49.20 7.52
C GLY A 28 37.72 49.09 6.42
N ASN A 29 37.33 50.22 5.82
CA ASN A 29 36.28 50.33 4.80
C ASN A 29 36.90 50.93 3.53
N GLU A 30 36.88 50.23 2.38
CA GLU A 30 37.07 50.81 1.04
C GLU A 30 36.13 50.14 0.00
N THR A 31 34.93 50.73 -0.17
CA THR A 31 34.31 51.29 -1.41
C THR A 31 34.91 50.88 -2.79
N VAL A 32 34.24 50.60 -3.94
CA VAL A 32 32.95 50.93 -4.61
C VAL A 32 32.77 49.90 -5.77
N LYS A 33 31.57 49.39 -6.13
CA LYS A 33 30.71 49.89 -7.23
C LYS A 33 29.32 49.27 -7.20
N VAL A 34 28.33 50.12 -6.91
CA VAL A 34 26.93 49.92 -7.32
C VAL A 34 26.82 50.37 -8.78
N GLN A 35 26.41 49.46 -9.67
CA GLN A 35 25.96 49.81 -11.01
C GLN A 35 24.68 49.02 -11.34
N THR A 36 23.55 49.74 -11.17
CA THR A 36 22.29 49.66 -11.93
C THR A 36 21.63 48.29 -12.22
N ALA A 37 20.59 48.03 -11.41
CA ALA A 37 19.26 47.47 -11.72
C ALA A 37 19.01 46.61 -12.97
N VAL A 38 18.45 45.42 -12.72
CA VAL A 38 17.43 44.81 -13.57
C VAL A 38 16.11 44.82 -12.78
N PRO A 39 15.03 45.44 -13.28
CA PRO A 39 13.74 45.43 -12.61
C PRO A 39 13.07 44.06 -12.81
N GLY A 40 12.84 43.29 -11.72
CA GLY A 40 12.05 42.06 -11.81
C GLY A 40 12.21 41.02 -10.69
N THR A 41 13.19 41.12 -9.79
CA THR A 41 13.32 40.18 -8.68
C THR A 41 12.79 40.81 -7.40
N SER A 42 11.67 40.30 -6.90
CA SER A 42 11.11 40.68 -5.61
C SER A 42 12.14 40.44 -4.50
N THR A 43 12.41 41.51 -3.75
CA THR A 43 13.33 41.63 -2.62
C THR A 43 12.98 40.75 -1.41
N VAL A 44 12.00 39.86 -1.54
CA VAL A 44 11.53 38.96 -0.47
C VAL A 44 12.49 37.78 -0.29
N SER A 45 13.04 37.22 -1.38
CA SER A 45 13.91 36.03 -1.31
C SER A 45 15.27 36.30 -0.64
N GLN A 46 15.76 37.54 -0.70
CA GLN A 46 17.01 37.95 -0.07
C GLN A 46 16.81 38.35 1.40
N PHE A 47 15.60 38.79 1.78
CA PHE A 47 15.25 39.13 3.16
C PHE A 47 15.09 37.88 4.03
N ASP A 48 14.50 36.80 3.48
CA ASP A 48 14.28 35.54 4.21
C ASP A 48 15.59 34.78 4.51
N ASN A 49 16.59 34.87 3.63
CA ASN A 49 17.89 34.22 3.83
C ASN A 49 18.77 34.92 4.89
N ALA A 50 18.56 36.21 5.15
CA ALA A 50 19.46 37.00 6.01
C ALA A 50 19.12 36.95 7.51
N PHE A 51 17.89 36.62 7.88
CA PHE A 51 17.43 36.71 9.28
C PHE A 51 17.22 35.38 10.00
N GLY A 52 17.54 34.23 9.40
CA GLY A 52 17.36 32.92 10.03
C GLY A 52 15.91 32.57 10.38
N ILE A 53 14.96 33.43 9.98
CA ILE A 53 13.53 33.18 10.00
C ILE A 53 13.26 32.26 8.80
N ARG A 54 13.45 30.95 8.99
CA ARG A 54 12.82 29.94 8.14
C ARG A 54 11.30 30.07 8.35
N ASN A 55 10.68 31.05 7.72
CA ASN A 55 9.24 31.08 7.58
C ASN A 55 8.85 29.78 6.89
N ILE A 56 8.05 28.99 7.60
CA ILE A 56 7.68 27.63 7.25
C ILE A 56 6.55 27.66 6.20
N SER A 57 6.94 28.18 5.06
CA SER A 57 6.26 28.28 3.77
C SER A 57 7.46 28.20 2.83
N THR A 58 7.85 27.03 2.30
CA THR A 58 7.08 26.39 1.23
C THR A 58 7.82 25.13 0.75
N TYR A 59 7.49 23.94 1.27
CA TYR A 59 7.93 22.69 0.63
C TYR A 59 7.47 22.65 -0.84
N ALA A 60 6.27 23.18 -1.12
CA ALA A 60 5.76 23.34 -2.48
C ALA A 60 6.65 24.21 -3.38
N MET A 61 7.15 25.36 -2.91
CA MET A 61 8.03 26.24 -3.70
C MET A 61 9.43 25.65 -3.84
N HIS A 62 9.93 25.00 -2.78
CA HIS A 62 11.21 24.31 -2.86
C HIS A 62 11.14 23.18 -3.89
N PHE A 63 10.04 22.41 -3.90
CA PHE A 63 9.76 21.41 -4.91
C PHE A 63 9.74 21.99 -6.33
N THR A 64 9.01 23.09 -6.57
CA THR A 64 8.98 23.72 -7.91
C THR A 64 10.35 24.24 -8.34
N ASN A 65 11.13 24.80 -7.41
CA ASN A 65 12.49 25.29 -7.71
C ASN A 65 13.43 24.14 -8.09
N LEU A 66 13.34 23.00 -7.39
CA LEU A 66 14.11 21.80 -7.73
C LEU A 66 13.71 21.25 -9.10
N LEU A 67 12.42 21.26 -9.44
CA LEU A 67 11.98 20.87 -10.79
C LEU A 67 12.49 21.81 -11.88
N ASP A 68 12.52 23.12 -11.64
CA ASP A 68 13.07 24.10 -12.58
C ASP A 68 14.58 23.91 -12.80
N GLU A 69 15.31 23.50 -11.76
CA GLU A 69 16.72 23.13 -11.87
C GLU A 69 16.90 21.82 -12.66
N LEU A 70 16.12 20.79 -12.34
CA LEU A 70 16.15 19.49 -13.02
C LEU A 70 15.82 19.61 -14.51
N LYS A 71 14.87 20.47 -14.87
CA LYS A 71 14.48 20.77 -16.26
C LYS A 71 15.64 21.23 -17.12
N LYS A 72 16.65 21.90 -16.55
CA LYS A 72 17.86 22.31 -17.29
C LYS A 72 18.70 21.13 -17.74
N SER A 73 18.59 20.00 -17.04
CA SER A 73 19.36 18.77 -17.28
C SER A 73 18.56 17.63 -17.94
N ASN A 74 17.22 17.69 -17.93
CA ASN A 74 16.34 16.66 -18.49
C ASN A 74 15.27 17.29 -19.41
N GLU A 75 15.39 17.04 -20.71
CA GLU A 75 14.49 17.58 -21.73
C GLU A 75 13.07 17.00 -21.67
N TYR A 76 12.87 15.80 -21.13
CA TYR A 76 11.54 15.17 -21.00
C TYR A 76 10.62 15.96 -20.05
N LEU A 77 11.18 16.70 -19.11
CA LEU A 77 10.42 17.57 -18.20
C LEU A 77 9.76 18.77 -18.92
N ASN A 78 10.19 19.10 -20.14
CA ASN A 78 9.58 20.18 -20.93
C ASN A 78 8.11 19.92 -21.31
N ALA A 79 7.70 18.65 -21.33
CA ALA A 79 6.32 18.24 -21.60
C ALA A 79 5.35 18.59 -20.46
N PHE A 80 5.86 18.92 -19.27
CA PHE A 80 5.06 19.15 -18.08
C PHE A 80 5.01 20.63 -17.68
N ARG A 81 4.01 20.96 -16.88
CA ARG A 81 3.82 22.26 -16.23
C ARG A 81 3.65 22.04 -14.74
N TRP A 82 4.25 22.89 -13.92
CA TRP A 82 4.14 22.81 -12.47
C TRP A 82 4.10 24.21 -11.87
N GLY A 83 3.61 24.28 -10.64
CA GLY A 83 3.53 25.53 -9.90
C GLY A 83 3.01 25.32 -8.49
N THR A 84 2.93 26.39 -7.73
CA THR A 84 2.39 26.37 -6.36
C THR A 84 0.90 26.68 -6.38
N ILE A 85 0.16 26.11 -5.42
CA ILE A 85 -1.25 26.38 -5.23
C ILE A 85 -1.41 27.45 -4.14
N VAL A 86 -2.07 28.55 -4.50
CA VAL A 86 -2.42 29.62 -3.59
C VAL A 86 -3.76 29.29 -2.93
N GLY A 87 -3.88 29.53 -1.61
CA GLY A 87 -5.14 29.36 -0.86
C GLY A 87 -5.19 28.18 0.12
N VAL A 88 -4.13 27.38 0.20
CA VAL A 88 -3.97 26.41 1.31
C VAL A 88 -3.53 27.17 2.56
N GLY A 89 -4.31 27.08 3.65
CA GLY A 89 -4.01 27.79 4.89
C GLY A 89 -2.65 27.40 5.47
N ASN A 90 -1.89 28.39 5.97
CA ASN A 90 -0.53 28.18 6.50
C ASN A 90 -0.43 27.14 7.64
N GLU A 91 -1.54 26.91 8.34
CA GLU A 91 -1.67 25.91 9.41
C GLU A 91 -1.87 24.48 8.89
N MET A 92 -2.30 24.32 7.64
CA MET A 92 -2.62 23.03 7.02
C MET A 92 -1.42 22.46 6.26
N GLY A 93 -0.63 23.32 5.62
CA GLY A 93 0.51 22.88 4.82
C GLY A 93 0.79 23.79 3.63
N SER A 94 1.45 23.25 2.62
CA SER A 94 1.67 23.91 1.33
C SER A 94 1.36 22.94 0.19
N ALA A 95 0.84 23.40 -0.94
CA ALA A 95 0.52 22.53 -2.06
C ALA A 95 1.16 23.00 -3.38
N ALA A 96 1.53 22.03 -4.22
CA ALA A 96 2.02 22.22 -5.58
C ALA A 96 1.15 21.42 -6.55
N TYR A 97 1.18 21.78 -7.83
CA TYR A 97 0.55 21.00 -8.89
C TYR A 97 1.58 20.56 -9.93
N VAL A 98 1.28 19.42 -10.57
CA VAL A 98 1.96 18.93 -11.77
C VAL A 98 0.90 18.62 -12.81
N ALA A 99 1.11 19.10 -14.03
CA ALA A 99 0.21 18.92 -15.15
C ALA A 99 0.96 18.45 -16.40
N GLY A 100 0.32 17.59 -17.20
CA GLY A 100 0.80 17.19 -18.51
C GLY A 100 -0.34 17.06 -19.51
N GLN A 101 -0.02 16.99 -20.79
CA GLN A 101 -1.00 16.97 -21.87
C GLN A 101 -1.25 15.55 -22.39
N TRP A 102 -2.52 15.23 -22.64
CA TRP A 102 -2.96 14.01 -23.32
C TRP A 102 -4.16 14.32 -24.24
N GLN A 103 -4.05 13.98 -25.52
CA GLN A 103 -5.09 14.18 -26.54
C GLN A 103 -5.78 15.57 -26.52
N GLY A 104 -4.99 16.64 -26.35
CA GLY A 104 -5.54 18.01 -26.30
C GLY A 104 -6.16 18.42 -24.96
N HIS A 105 -6.14 17.54 -23.96
CA HIS A 105 -6.55 17.82 -22.59
C HIS A 105 -5.35 17.87 -21.65
N TRP A 106 -5.29 18.89 -20.80
CA TRP A 106 -4.33 18.94 -19.71
C TRP A 106 -4.88 18.21 -18.50
N LEU A 107 -4.11 17.27 -17.99
CA LEU A 107 -4.42 16.49 -16.80
C LEU A 107 -3.47 16.94 -15.70
N TYR A 108 -4.00 17.27 -14.51
CA TYR A 108 -3.19 17.71 -13.39
C TYR A 108 -3.46 16.92 -12.12
N GLY A 109 -2.44 16.83 -11.29
CA GLY A 109 -2.56 16.34 -9.93
C GLY A 109 -1.93 17.30 -8.93
N ILE A 110 -2.30 17.14 -7.67
CA ILE A 110 -1.89 18.00 -6.57
C ILE A 110 -0.94 17.22 -5.66
N ILE A 111 0.19 17.84 -5.29
CA ILE A 111 1.06 17.39 -4.20
C ILE A 111 0.80 18.30 -3.01
N PHE A 112 0.31 17.73 -1.91
CA PHE A 112 0.01 18.44 -0.68
C PHE A 112 1.07 18.09 0.38
N PHE A 113 1.87 19.06 0.79
CA PHE A 113 2.83 18.91 1.89
C PHE A 113 2.14 19.33 3.19
N GLU A 114 1.72 18.35 3.97
CA GLU A 114 0.98 18.54 5.22
C GLU A 114 1.90 18.97 6.37
N ARG A 115 1.45 19.94 7.17
CA ARG A 115 2.07 20.26 8.46
C ARG A 115 1.33 19.51 9.57
N GLY A 116 1.92 18.46 10.11
CA GLY A 116 1.38 17.71 11.26
C GLY A 116 0.41 16.56 10.90
N GLN A 117 -0.43 16.16 11.87
CA GLN A 117 -1.29 14.97 11.76
C GLN A 117 -2.30 15.10 10.61
N SER A 118 -2.27 14.16 9.65
CA SER A 118 -3.18 14.08 8.49
C SER A 118 -4.64 13.78 8.87
N LEU A 119 -4.87 13.40 10.13
CA LEU A 119 -6.19 13.20 10.75
C LEU A 119 -6.26 14.10 11.97
N ARG A 120 -6.92 15.25 11.85
CA ARG A 120 -7.12 16.17 12.97
C ARG A 120 -8.50 15.95 13.54
N LEU A 121 -8.56 15.55 14.81
CA LEU A 121 -9.82 15.41 15.53
C LEU A 121 -10.43 16.81 15.72
N LYS A 122 -11.67 16.96 15.29
CA LYS A 122 -12.54 18.11 15.55
C LYS A 122 -13.49 17.73 16.67
N GLU A 123 -13.51 18.54 17.72
CA GLU A 123 -14.59 18.45 18.70
C GLU A 123 -15.81 19.17 18.10
N THR A 124 -16.87 18.43 17.77
CA THR A 124 -18.08 19.05 17.23
C THR A 124 -18.88 19.66 18.37
N THR A 125 -19.19 20.95 18.28
CA THR A 125 -19.90 21.74 19.31
C THR A 125 -21.34 21.30 19.57
N ASN A 126 -21.90 20.36 18.79
CA ASN A 126 -23.21 19.77 19.02
C ASN A 126 -23.07 18.26 19.34
N ASN A 127 -23.47 17.89 20.54
CA ASN A 127 -23.57 16.50 21.06
C ASN A 127 -22.28 15.76 21.41
N GLY A 128 -21.12 16.40 21.46
CA GLY A 128 -19.88 15.77 21.95
C GLY A 128 -19.39 14.58 21.11
N GLN A 129 -19.86 14.47 19.85
CA GLN A 129 -19.29 13.51 18.90
C GLN A 129 -17.96 14.06 18.40
N GLU A 130 -16.90 13.25 18.52
CA GLU A 130 -15.62 13.51 17.89
C GLU A 130 -15.74 13.31 16.38
N ASP A 131 -15.14 14.21 15.62
CA ASP A 131 -15.10 14.16 14.17
C ASP A 131 -13.67 14.37 13.65
N TYR A 132 -13.39 14.25 12.35
CA TYR A 132 -12.06 14.58 11.81
C TYR A 132 -12.11 15.07 10.36
N TYR A 133 -11.16 15.93 9.97
CA TYR A 133 -11.05 16.42 8.59
C TYR A 133 -10.40 15.38 7.66
N THR A 134 -10.98 15.18 6.48
CA THR A 134 -10.36 14.37 5.41
C THR A 134 -9.65 15.26 4.38
N ILE A 135 -8.72 14.68 3.61
CA ILE A 135 -8.09 15.37 2.46
C ILE A 135 -9.14 15.77 1.41
N THR A 136 -10.19 14.94 1.22
CA THR A 136 -11.28 15.22 0.27
C THR A 136 -12.19 16.36 0.71
N GLU A 137 -12.35 16.57 2.02
CA GLU A 137 -13.05 17.74 2.57
C GLU A 137 -12.22 19.02 2.41
N LEU A 138 -10.89 18.92 2.46
CA LEU A 138 -9.98 20.05 2.24
C LEU A 138 -9.91 20.47 0.77
N PHE A 139 -9.85 19.52 -0.16
CA PHE A 139 -9.83 19.76 -1.61
C PHE A 139 -11.19 19.47 -2.23
N ASN A 140 -12.19 20.24 -1.80
CA ASN A 140 -13.55 20.13 -2.33
C ASN A 140 -13.66 20.69 -3.76
N LYS A 141 -14.83 20.53 -4.38
CA LYS A 141 -15.09 20.98 -5.77
C LYS A 141 -14.81 22.48 -5.98
N ASP A 142 -15.09 23.31 -4.99
CA ASP A 142 -14.91 24.77 -5.10
C ASP A 142 -13.41 25.13 -5.09
N VAL A 143 -12.64 24.49 -4.20
CA VAL A 143 -11.17 24.64 -4.15
C VAL A 143 -10.56 24.15 -5.47
N LEU A 144 -10.98 22.99 -5.98
CA LEU A 144 -10.48 22.45 -7.24
C LEU A 144 -10.82 23.34 -8.44
N ALA A 145 -11.98 24.00 -8.45
CA ALA A 145 -12.35 24.95 -9.50
C ALA A 145 -11.44 26.19 -9.50
N VAL A 146 -11.08 26.70 -8.32
CA VAL A 146 -10.11 27.80 -8.18
C VAL A 146 -8.72 27.38 -8.63
N VAL A 147 -8.26 26.19 -8.21
CA VAL A 147 -6.97 25.63 -8.64
C VAL A 147 -6.91 25.48 -10.15
N GLN A 148 -7.95 24.91 -10.75
CA GLN A 148 -8.05 24.73 -12.20
C GLN A 148 -7.95 26.07 -12.95
N LYS A 149 -8.69 27.09 -12.50
CA LYS A 149 -8.64 28.43 -13.11
C LYS A 149 -7.23 29.02 -13.03
N ASN A 150 -6.58 28.92 -11.88
CA ASN A 150 -5.22 29.45 -11.69
C ASN A 150 -4.20 28.75 -12.60
N ILE A 151 -4.29 27.42 -12.75
CA ILE A 151 -3.42 26.66 -13.66
C ILE A 151 -3.62 27.11 -15.12
N MET A 152 -4.88 27.30 -15.53
CA MET A 152 -5.21 27.75 -16.87
C MET A 152 -4.66 29.16 -17.16
N GLU A 153 -4.81 30.08 -16.21
CA GLU A 153 -4.28 31.45 -16.34
C GLU A 153 -2.75 31.50 -16.33
N ALA A 154 -2.10 30.75 -15.43
CA ALA A 154 -0.64 30.76 -15.27
C ALA A 154 0.11 30.21 -16.50
N HIS A 155 -0.50 29.29 -17.24
CA HIS A 155 0.13 28.64 -18.38
C HIS A 155 -0.56 28.89 -19.73
N GLY A 156 -1.60 29.73 -19.77
CA GLY A 156 -2.37 30.01 -20.99
C GLY A 156 -3.08 28.79 -21.57
N LEU A 157 -3.64 27.93 -20.72
CA LEU A 157 -4.28 26.67 -21.12
C LEU A 157 -5.79 26.84 -21.33
N THR A 158 -6.35 26.11 -22.29
CA THR A 158 -7.80 26.12 -22.59
C THR A 158 -8.61 25.19 -21.68
N ASN A 159 -7.97 24.20 -21.08
CA ASN A 159 -8.57 23.26 -20.15
C ASN A 159 -7.52 22.77 -19.13
N ALA A 160 -7.98 22.25 -17.99
CA ALA A 160 -7.17 21.52 -17.02
C ALA A 160 -8.09 20.62 -16.17
N ASN A 161 -7.86 19.32 -16.17
CA ASN A 161 -8.72 18.34 -15.50
C ASN A 161 -7.98 17.70 -14.32
N PHE A 162 -8.62 17.70 -13.15
CA PHE A 162 -8.08 17.08 -11.95
C PHE A 162 -8.08 15.56 -12.05
N MET A 163 -6.99 14.93 -11.64
CA MET A 163 -6.83 13.47 -11.65
C MET A 163 -6.59 12.88 -10.26
N ILE A 164 -5.64 13.42 -9.51
CA ILE A 164 -5.19 12.80 -8.26
C ILE A 164 -4.64 13.84 -7.29
N ILE A 165 -4.75 13.54 -6.00
CA ILE A 165 -4.01 14.21 -4.94
C ILE A 165 -3.08 13.23 -4.24
N ASN A 166 -1.85 13.68 -4.02
CA ASN A 166 -0.82 13.01 -3.27
C ASN A 166 -0.48 13.89 -2.06
N SER A 167 -0.63 13.38 -0.86
CA SER A 167 -0.22 14.05 0.36
C SER A 167 1.10 13.48 0.89
N VAL A 168 1.90 14.38 1.44
CA VAL A 168 3.21 14.12 1.99
C VAL A 168 3.21 14.72 3.40
N PRO A 169 3.11 13.91 4.45
CA PRO A 169 3.13 14.40 5.81
C PRO A 169 4.54 14.77 6.25
N ASP A 170 4.59 15.75 7.13
CA ASP A 170 5.82 16.21 7.75
C ASP A 170 6.35 15.18 8.76
N LEU A 171 7.21 14.29 8.26
CA LEU A 171 7.91 13.27 9.04
C LEU A 171 9.39 13.61 9.25
N GLY A 172 9.77 14.88 9.06
CA GLY A 172 11.13 15.39 9.22
C GLY A 172 12.09 15.04 8.07
N LYS A 173 11.57 14.63 6.91
CA LYS A 173 12.39 14.38 5.70
C LYS A 173 12.73 15.71 5.03
N VAL A 174 13.99 15.88 4.65
CA VAL A 174 14.46 17.05 3.89
C VAL A 174 14.20 16.81 2.41
N LEU A 175 13.63 17.80 1.73
CA LEU A 175 13.40 17.75 0.28
C LEU A 175 14.70 18.01 -0.47
N ASP A 176 15.18 17.00 -1.21
CA ASP A 176 16.32 17.06 -2.11
C ASP A 176 15.89 16.76 -3.56
N ALA A 177 16.83 16.87 -4.50
CA ALA A 177 16.57 16.66 -5.92
C ALA A 177 16.13 15.22 -6.25
N GLU A 178 16.69 14.22 -5.57
CA GLU A 178 16.35 12.81 -5.76
C GLU A 178 14.90 12.55 -5.35
N TRP A 179 14.51 12.99 -4.15
CA TRP A 179 13.14 12.82 -3.69
C TRP A 179 12.14 13.66 -4.49
N ALA A 180 12.52 14.84 -4.99
CA ALA A 180 11.68 15.61 -5.90
C ALA A 180 11.40 14.85 -7.22
N ARG A 181 12.39 14.14 -7.79
CA ARG A 181 12.18 13.25 -8.95
C ARG A 181 11.26 12.10 -8.61
N THR A 182 11.42 11.51 -7.43
CA THR A 182 10.53 10.45 -6.94
C THR A 182 9.08 10.94 -6.87
N LEU A 183 8.84 12.10 -6.24
CA LEU A 183 7.51 12.72 -6.14
C LEU A 183 6.92 13.03 -7.52
N MET A 184 7.74 13.51 -8.46
CA MET A 184 7.32 13.71 -9.85
C MET A 184 6.89 12.38 -10.50
N GLY A 185 7.69 11.31 -10.33
CA GLY A 185 7.35 9.96 -10.80
C GLY A 185 6.04 9.42 -10.23
N GLN A 186 5.78 9.64 -8.94
CA GLN A 186 4.50 9.30 -8.30
C GLN A 186 3.31 10.01 -8.96
N MET A 187 3.46 11.32 -9.22
CA MET A 187 2.39 12.09 -9.88
C MET A 187 2.16 11.65 -11.31
N MET A 188 3.23 11.36 -12.05
CA MET A 188 3.13 10.84 -13.40
C MET A 188 2.43 9.47 -13.44
N MET A 189 2.74 8.58 -12.51
CA MET A 189 2.04 7.30 -12.37
C MET A 189 0.54 7.52 -12.11
N GLY A 190 0.20 8.41 -11.17
CA GLY A 190 -1.19 8.66 -10.79
C GLY A 190 -2.03 9.32 -11.89
N ILE A 191 -1.43 10.20 -12.69
CA ILE A 191 -2.09 10.92 -13.79
C ILE A 191 -2.15 10.05 -15.05
N PHE A 192 -1.01 9.50 -15.47
CA PHE A 192 -0.85 8.87 -16.78
C PHE A 192 -0.71 7.35 -16.75
N GLY A 193 -0.31 6.75 -15.64
CA GLY A 193 -0.19 5.29 -15.54
C GLY A 193 -1.51 4.55 -15.70
N ARG A 194 -2.64 5.25 -15.52
CA ARG A 194 -3.99 4.76 -15.76
C ARG A 194 -4.33 4.60 -17.25
N ILE A 195 -3.53 5.22 -18.13
CA ILE A 195 -3.70 5.17 -19.57
C ILE A 195 -2.79 4.06 -20.08
N ALA A 196 -3.40 2.97 -20.54
CA ALA A 196 -2.67 1.80 -21.03
C ALA A 196 -1.63 2.20 -22.09
N GLY A 197 -0.37 1.82 -21.86
CA GLY A 197 0.76 2.08 -22.75
C GLY A 197 1.37 3.48 -22.68
N TYR A 198 0.82 4.43 -21.93
CA TYR A 198 1.38 5.79 -21.87
C TYR A 198 2.76 5.83 -21.23
N LEU A 199 2.95 5.11 -20.12
CA LEU A 199 4.24 4.99 -19.42
C LEU A 199 5.01 3.74 -19.88
N GLY A 200 4.73 3.22 -21.07
CA GLY A 200 5.28 1.96 -21.59
C GLY A 200 4.28 0.80 -21.51
N THR A 201 4.54 -0.25 -22.29
CA THR A 201 3.68 -1.45 -22.39
C THR A 201 4.49 -2.68 -22.02
N LEU A 202 3.99 -3.52 -21.10
CA LEU A 202 4.57 -4.83 -20.82
C LEU A 202 3.68 -5.92 -21.43
N ASN A 203 4.18 -6.63 -22.45
CA ASN A 203 3.48 -7.75 -23.07
C ASN A 203 4.02 -9.07 -22.51
N LEU A 204 3.15 -9.98 -22.09
CA LEU A 204 3.57 -11.32 -21.64
C LEU A 204 3.88 -12.21 -22.84
N ARG A 205 5.09 -12.78 -22.88
CA ARG A 205 5.53 -13.72 -23.91
C ARG A 205 6.02 -15.01 -23.26
N LYS A 206 5.76 -16.15 -23.91
CA LYS A 206 6.16 -17.47 -23.40
C LYS A 206 7.67 -17.61 -23.19
N HIS A 207 8.46 -16.88 -23.95
CA HIS A 207 9.92 -16.88 -23.87
C HIS A 207 10.48 -15.95 -22.79
N ASP A 208 9.68 -15.04 -22.25
CA ASP A 208 10.10 -14.18 -21.15
C ASP A 208 10.01 -14.94 -19.83
N ARG A 209 11.06 -14.80 -19.00
CA ARG A 209 11.13 -15.43 -17.70
C ARG A 209 10.94 -14.41 -16.59
N TYR A 210 9.98 -14.67 -15.72
CA TYR A 210 9.71 -13.92 -14.50
C TYR A 210 10.00 -14.79 -13.29
N GLN A 211 10.79 -14.25 -12.36
CA GLN A 211 11.14 -14.92 -11.12
C GLN A 211 10.73 -14.07 -9.93
N ALA A 212 9.79 -14.57 -9.14
CA ALA A 212 9.39 -14.00 -7.86
C ALA A 212 10.20 -14.63 -6.73
N ALA A 213 11.05 -13.83 -6.08
CA ALA A 213 11.81 -14.24 -4.91
C ALA A 213 11.20 -13.63 -3.65
N VAL A 214 10.82 -14.49 -2.70
CA VAL A 214 10.29 -14.08 -1.40
C VAL A 214 11.41 -14.13 -0.37
N MET A 215 11.59 -13.04 0.36
CA MET A 215 12.64 -12.88 1.37
C MET A 215 12.03 -12.43 2.68
N PRO A 216 12.40 -13.03 3.82
CA PRO A 216 11.99 -12.53 5.13
C PRO A 216 12.64 -11.16 5.40
N LEU A 217 11.95 -10.31 6.15
CA LEU A 217 12.49 -9.04 6.64
C LEU A 217 12.68 -9.09 8.15
N GLU A 218 13.90 -8.81 8.61
CA GLU A 218 14.23 -8.85 10.05
C GLU A 218 13.62 -7.66 10.80
N ASP A 219 13.60 -6.49 10.17
CA ASP A 219 13.23 -5.22 10.79
C ASP A 219 11.72 -5.05 11.00
N GLY A 220 10.87 -5.86 10.36
CA GLY A 220 9.42 -5.87 10.55
C GLY A 220 8.68 -4.59 10.12
N ALA A 221 9.39 -3.63 9.51
CA ALA A 221 8.81 -2.46 8.87
C ALA A 221 9.74 -1.99 7.73
N VAL A 222 9.16 -1.40 6.68
CA VAL A 222 9.88 -0.77 5.57
C VAL A 222 9.41 0.67 5.44
N VAL A 223 10.34 1.58 5.16
CA VAL A 223 10.02 3.00 5.00
C VAL A 223 9.81 3.30 3.51
N ASP A 224 8.65 3.84 3.13
CA ASP A 224 8.39 4.29 1.76
C ASP A 224 9.16 5.58 1.41
N ALA A 225 9.15 5.99 0.15
CA ALA A 225 9.92 7.17 -0.24
C ALA A 225 9.41 8.48 0.38
N ASN A 226 8.15 8.51 0.85
CA ASN A 226 7.61 9.66 1.58
C ASN A 226 7.99 9.62 3.08
N GLY A 227 8.75 8.62 3.53
CA GLY A 227 9.26 8.51 4.89
C GLY A 227 8.36 7.72 5.84
N HIS A 228 7.38 6.98 5.33
CA HIS A 228 6.44 6.23 6.16
C HIS A 228 6.83 4.80 6.40
N ALA A 229 6.79 4.40 7.67
CA ALA A 229 6.85 3.00 8.04
C ALA A 229 5.57 2.26 7.64
N GLN A 230 5.75 1.22 6.85
CA GLN A 230 4.76 0.20 6.54
C GLN A 230 5.17 -1.09 7.22
N ARG A 231 4.21 -1.85 7.74
CA ARG A 231 4.54 -3.16 8.30
C ARG A 231 4.94 -4.08 7.16
N ALA A 232 6.06 -4.77 7.35
CA ALA A 232 6.61 -5.65 6.35
C ALA A 232 7.28 -6.84 7.05
N ASP A 233 6.66 -8.01 6.98
CA ASP A 233 7.23 -9.24 7.54
C ASP A 233 8.06 -9.97 6.49
N PHE A 234 7.75 -9.76 5.21
CA PHE A 234 8.48 -10.28 4.07
C PHE A 234 8.41 -9.32 2.88
N ALA A 235 9.40 -9.42 2.00
CA ALA A 235 9.44 -8.74 0.72
C ALA A 235 9.35 -9.76 -0.40
N ILE A 236 8.69 -9.38 -1.50
CA ILE A 236 8.76 -10.10 -2.77
C ILE A 236 9.49 -9.21 -3.75
N THR A 237 10.38 -9.81 -4.52
CA THR A 237 10.95 -9.14 -5.67
C THR A 237 10.74 -9.94 -6.92
N VAL A 238 10.20 -9.29 -7.95
CA VAL A 238 9.97 -9.88 -9.27
C VAL A 238 11.06 -9.37 -10.20
N GLU A 239 11.87 -10.29 -10.68
CA GLU A 239 12.89 -10.06 -11.69
C GLU A 239 12.40 -10.55 -13.05
N HIS A 240 12.80 -9.83 -14.09
CA HIS A 240 12.48 -10.16 -15.46
C HIS A 240 13.76 -10.39 -16.25
N SER A 241 13.84 -11.55 -16.92
CA SER A 241 14.89 -11.87 -17.86
C SER A 241 14.28 -11.92 -19.27
N PRO A 242 14.46 -10.86 -20.08
CA PRO A 242 13.91 -10.81 -21.43
C PRO A 242 14.64 -11.79 -22.34
N SER A 243 13.93 -12.37 -23.30
CA SER A 243 14.56 -13.27 -24.28
C SER A 243 15.37 -12.53 -25.35
N ASN A 244 15.10 -11.24 -25.60
CA ASN A 244 15.79 -10.40 -26.59
C ASN A 244 16.12 -9.00 -26.02
N VAL A 245 17.35 -8.53 -26.23
CA VAL A 245 17.94 -7.30 -25.64
C VAL A 245 17.60 -6.01 -26.44
N THR A 246 16.70 -6.08 -27.43
CA THR A 246 16.54 -5.00 -28.43
C THR A 246 15.65 -3.83 -28.04
N ASP A 247 14.90 -3.90 -26.93
CA ASP A 247 14.00 -2.82 -26.48
C ASP A 247 14.66 -1.94 -25.41
N ALA A 248 15.82 -1.40 -25.77
CA ALA A 248 16.63 -0.51 -24.95
C ALA A 248 16.13 0.95 -25.02
N THR A 249 14.97 1.25 -24.45
CA THR A 249 14.51 2.65 -24.34
C THR A 249 14.80 3.20 -22.93
N PRO A 250 15.44 4.39 -22.81
CA PRO A 250 15.64 5.03 -21.51
C PRO A 250 14.31 5.35 -20.84
N THR A 251 14.30 5.39 -19.51
CA THR A 251 13.12 5.79 -18.73
C THR A 251 12.88 7.30 -18.86
N LEU A 252 11.68 7.77 -18.52
CA LEU A 252 11.30 9.17 -18.70
C LEU A 252 12.06 10.12 -17.74
N LEU A 253 12.60 9.62 -16.62
CA LEU A 253 13.27 10.42 -15.59
C LEU A 253 14.73 10.03 -15.30
N ASP A 254 15.23 8.89 -15.81
CA ASP A 254 16.64 8.47 -15.70
C ASP A 254 17.24 8.09 -17.07
N THR A 255 18.39 8.71 -17.38
CA THR A 255 19.19 8.52 -18.58
C THR A 255 20.31 7.48 -18.42
N ASN A 256 20.56 6.97 -17.19
CA ASN A 256 21.81 6.28 -16.87
C ASN A 256 21.76 4.74 -16.89
N GLN A 257 20.60 4.08 -16.97
CA GLN A 257 20.56 2.64 -17.22
C GLN A 257 19.45 2.18 -18.18
N VAL A 258 19.88 1.45 -19.20
CA VAL A 258 19.04 0.63 -20.05
C VAL A 258 18.76 -0.69 -19.33
N GLN A 259 17.72 -0.74 -18.50
CA GLN A 259 17.05 -1.99 -18.14
C GLN A 259 15.67 -1.99 -18.78
N VAL A 260 15.39 -2.99 -19.63
CA VAL A 260 14.13 -3.09 -20.39
C VAL A 260 12.91 -3.04 -19.46
N TYR A 261 13.01 -3.66 -18.27
CA TYR A 261 12.11 -3.46 -17.14
C TYR A 261 12.89 -3.58 -15.83
N PRO A 262 12.91 -2.56 -14.95
CA PRO A 262 13.60 -2.65 -13.67
C PRO A 262 12.89 -3.62 -12.71
N ARG A 263 13.68 -4.22 -11.81
CA ARG A 263 13.20 -5.12 -10.74
C ARG A 263 12.09 -4.43 -9.94
N VAL A 264 11.02 -5.17 -9.68
CA VAL A 264 9.88 -4.68 -8.90
C VAL A 264 9.93 -5.33 -7.54
N SER A 265 9.72 -4.54 -6.50
CA SER A 265 9.64 -5.02 -5.12
C SER A 265 8.28 -4.72 -4.53
N GLY A 266 7.85 -5.53 -3.57
CA GLY A 266 6.67 -5.30 -2.77
C GLY A 266 6.87 -5.86 -1.38
N THR A 267 6.11 -5.34 -0.42
CA THR A 267 6.18 -5.81 0.96
C THR A 267 4.84 -6.32 1.41
N GLY A 268 4.84 -7.36 2.23
CA GLY A 268 3.63 -7.91 2.79
C GLY A 268 3.81 -8.35 4.23
N PHE A 269 2.69 -8.55 4.89
CA PHE A 269 2.61 -9.18 6.19
C PHE A 269 1.39 -10.10 6.25
N VAL A 270 1.43 -11.06 7.17
CA VAL A 270 0.29 -11.94 7.41
C VAL A 270 -0.53 -11.39 8.57
N ASN A 271 -1.83 -11.21 8.32
CA ASN A 271 -2.83 -10.93 9.34
C ASN A 271 -3.77 -12.13 9.48
N MET A 272 -4.48 -12.19 10.60
CA MET A 272 -5.58 -13.12 10.81
C MET A 272 -6.84 -12.29 10.99
N ARG A 273 -7.92 -12.65 10.30
CA ARG A 273 -9.23 -12.02 10.48
C ARG A 273 -10.21 -13.01 11.05
N PHE A 274 -11.00 -12.56 12.02
CA PHE A 274 -12.07 -13.37 12.59
C PHE A 274 -13.28 -13.36 11.65
N THR A 275 -13.72 -14.54 11.22
CA THR A 275 -14.87 -14.70 10.33
C THR A 275 -16.13 -15.15 11.06
N GLY A 276 -16.03 -15.40 12.37
CA GLY A 276 -17.12 -15.99 13.15
C GLY A 276 -17.29 -17.48 12.89
N GLN A 277 -18.12 -18.11 13.71
CA GLN A 277 -18.50 -19.50 13.55
C GLN A 277 -19.52 -19.61 12.41
N LYS A 278 -19.28 -20.50 11.46
CA LYS A 278 -20.24 -20.76 10.38
C LYS A 278 -21.45 -21.53 10.93
N PRO A 279 -22.64 -21.34 10.33
CA PRO A 279 -23.82 -22.12 10.71
C PRO A 279 -23.55 -23.61 10.56
N VAL A 280 -24.08 -24.39 11.51
CA VAL A 280 -23.95 -25.86 11.50
C VAL A 280 -24.70 -26.41 10.28
N VAL A 281 -23.98 -27.14 9.43
CA VAL A 281 -24.58 -27.83 8.28
C VAL A 281 -24.57 -29.32 8.57
N ASN A 282 -25.75 -29.95 8.59
CA ASN A 282 -25.91 -31.39 8.83
C ASN A 282 -25.24 -31.91 10.10
N GLY A 283 -25.25 -31.13 11.19
CA GLY A 283 -24.65 -31.52 12.47
C GLY A 283 -23.12 -31.43 12.54
N VAL A 284 -22.45 -31.01 11.47
CA VAL A 284 -21.00 -30.81 11.44
C VAL A 284 -20.68 -29.35 11.74
N TYR A 285 -19.85 -29.13 12.75
CA TYR A 285 -19.29 -27.81 13.06
C TYR A 285 -18.12 -27.51 12.13
N ASP A 286 -18.22 -26.44 11.32
CA ASP A 286 -17.03 -25.87 10.68
C ASP A 286 -16.32 -24.98 11.71
N LEU A 287 -15.24 -25.51 12.28
CA LEU A 287 -14.45 -24.80 13.28
C LEU A 287 -13.57 -23.71 12.67
N LYS A 288 -13.55 -23.55 11.34
CA LYS A 288 -12.80 -22.48 10.67
C LYS A 288 -13.42 -21.11 10.94
N GLN A 289 -12.94 -20.49 12.01
CA GLN A 289 -13.37 -19.19 12.54
C GLN A 289 -12.38 -18.07 12.21
N LEU A 290 -11.21 -18.43 11.67
CA LEU A 290 -10.18 -17.51 11.25
C LEU A 290 -9.93 -17.62 9.75
N GLN A 291 -9.66 -16.49 9.12
CA GLN A 291 -9.16 -16.40 7.75
C GLN A 291 -7.79 -15.73 7.79
N ALA A 292 -6.77 -16.42 7.31
CA ALA A 292 -5.47 -15.80 7.08
C ALA A 292 -5.58 -14.80 5.92
N GLU A 293 -4.93 -13.66 6.06
CA GLU A 293 -4.86 -12.61 5.06
C GLU A 293 -3.41 -12.28 4.76
N ILE A 294 -3.06 -12.31 3.48
CA ILE A 294 -1.82 -11.71 3.01
C ILE A 294 -2.13 -10.25 2.71
N VAL A 295 -1.74 -9.37 3.63
CA VAL A 295 -1.88 -7.93 3.46
C VAL A 295 -0.65 -7.44 2.72
N VAL A 296 -0.88 -6.92 1.53
CA VAL A 296 0.17 -6.46 0.62
C VAL A 296 0.16 -4.95 0.59
N SER A 297 1.36 -4.39 0.66
CA SER A 297 1.61 -3.05 0.20
C SER A 297 2.33 -3.16 -1.13
N LEU A 298 1.68 -2.67 -2.17
CA LEU A 298 2.27 -2.57 -3.50
C LEU A 298 3.22 -1.38 -3.49
N VAL A 299 4.34 -1.55 -2.79
CA VAL A 299 5.45 -0.61 -2.70
C VAL A 299 6.28 -0.79 -3.95
N ASP A 300 5.73 -0.48 -5.12
CA ASP A 300 6.63 -0.27 -6.25
C ASP A 300 7.52 0.90 -5.84
N SER A 301 8.80 0.60 -5.61
CA SER A 301 9.82 1.62 -5.43
C SER A 301 9.65 2.57 -6.61
N GLN A 302 9.40 3.82 -6.30
CA GLN A 302 9.10 4.88 -7.24
C GLN A 302 10.37 5.30 -7.99
N THR A 303 11.10 4.30 -8.51
CA THR A 303 12.29 4.46 -9.32
C THR A 303 11.89 5.30 -10.53
N GLU A 304 12.31 6.56 -10.44
CA GLU A 304 12.48 7.55 -11.49
C GLU A 304 11.90 7.14 -12.86
N GLY A 305 10.58 7.21 -13.02
CA GLY A 305 9.95 7.11 -14.35
C GLY A 305 10.01 5.74 -15.01
N ALA A 306 10.06 4.65 -14.22
CA ALA A 306 10.12 3.29 -14.71
C ALA A 306 8.96 2.90 -15.64
N MET A 307 9.27 2.12 -16.68
CA MET A 307 8.30 1.72 -17.72
C MET A 307 7.24 0.74 -17.20
N ALA A 308 6.01 0.84 -17.72
CA ALA A 308 4.87 -0.05 -17.43
C ALA A 308 4.64 -0.31 -15.91
N PRO A 309 4.46 0.73 -15.08
CA PRO A 309 4.39 0.59 -13.63
C PRO A 309 3.17 -0.19 -13.13
N TYR A 310 2.00 -0.05 -13.76
CA TYR A 310 0.79 -0.75 -13.33
C TYR A 310 0.86 -2.24 -13.65
N GLU A 311 1.33 -2.59 -14.85
CA GLU A 311 1.54 -3.97 -15.30
C GLU A 311 2.52 -4.70 -14.38
N ARG A 312 3.58 -4.00 -13.96
CA ARG A 312 4.56 -4.50 -12.99
C ARG A 312 3.96 -4.72 -11.60
N GLN A 313 3.14 -3.80 -11.12
CA GLN A 313 2.39 -3.97 -9.87
C GLN A 313 1.38 -5.13 -9.96
N LEU A 314 0.81 -5.40 -11.13
CA LEU A 314 -0.06 -6.55 -11.36
C LEU A 314 0.71 -7.88 -11.32
N LEU A 315 1.94 -7.93 -11.86
CA LEU A 315 2.81 -9.11 -11.72
C LEU A 315 3.19 -9.36 -10.26
N LEU A 316 3.49 -8.30 -9.51
CA LEU A 316 3.73 -8.39 -8.08
C LEU A 316 2.49 -8.90 -7.32
N LEU A 317 1.30 -8.39 -7.66
CA LEU A 317 0.04 -8.86 -7.09
C LEU A 317 -0.20 -10.35 -7.40
N ALA A 318 0.16 -10.81 -8.60
CA ALA A 318 0.11 -12.23 -8.97
C ALA A 318 1.04 -13.09 -8.10
N ALA A 319 2.25 -12.61 -7.78
CA ALA A 319 3.16 -13.31 -6.86
C ALA A 319 2.56 -13.46 -5.46
N PHE A 320 1.94 -12.40 -4.92
CA PHE A 320 1.25 -12.51 -3.64
C PHE A 320 0.03 -13.43 -3.70
N ALA A 321 -0.71 -13.43 -4.82
CA ALA A 321 -1.82 -14.36 -5.04
C ALA A 321 -1.35 -15.82 -5.05
N GLU A 322 -0.13 -16.09 -5.55
CA GLU A 322 0.46 -17.42 -5.50
C GLU A 322 0.75 -17.86 -4.06
N ILE A 323 1.38 -17.01 -3.24
CA ILE A 323 1.62 -17.31 -1.82
C ILE A 323 0.29 -17.63 -1.11
N ALA A 324 -0.75 -16.85 -1.40
CA ALA A 324 -2.08 -17.03 -0.82
C ALA A 324 -2.68 -18.39 -1.23
N ALA A 325 -2.53 -18.77 -2.51
CA ALA A 325 -3.06 -20.01 -3.06
C ALA A 325 -2.33 -21.27 -2.58
N ILE A 326 -1.00 -21.23 -2.42
CA ILE A 326 -0.20 -22.42 -2.02
C ILE A 326 -0.13 -22.61 -0.50
N GLY A 327 -0.77 -21.75 0.29
CA GLY A 327 -0.73 -21.81 1.76
C GLY A 327 0.60 -21.38 2.38
N GLY A 328 1.45 -20.68 1.62
CA GLY A 328 2.78 -20.26 2.03
C GLY A 328 2.83 -19.24 3.17
N TRP A 329 1.68 -18.67 3.54
CA TRP A 329 1.53 -17.72 4.64
C TRP A 329 1.80 -18.34 6.01
N ARG A 330 1.67 -19.68 6.18
CA ARG A 330 1.78 -20.35 7.49
C ARG A 330 3.14 -20.19 8.12
N ASP A 331 4.19 -20.54 7.38
CA ASP A 331 5.58 -20.37 7.82
C ASP A 331 5.89 -18.91 8.12
N LEU A 332 5.38 -18.00 7.29
CA LEU A 332 5.57 -16.56 7.46
C LEU A 332 4.87 -16.05 8.72
N PHE A 333 3.66 -16.53 9.02
CA PHE A 333 2.89 -16.15 10.19
C PHE A 333 3.52 -16.66 11.49
N VAL A 334 3.86 -17.96 11.55
CA VAL A 334 4.40 -18.58 12.77
C VAL A 334 5.71 -17.93 13.20
N LYS A 335 6.57 -17.53 12.24
CA LYS A 335 7.83 -16.82 12.52
C LYS A 335 7.63 -15.46 13.21
N ARG A 336 6.45 -14.86 13.14
CA ARG A 336 6.15 -13.52 13.67
C ARG A 336 5.46 -13.55 15.03
N LEU A 337 5.06 -14.73 15.49
CA LEU A 337 4.53 -14.90 16.85
C LEU A 337 5.66 -14.79 17.87
N ASN A 338 5.33 -14.28 19.06
CA ASN A 338 6.27 -14.19 20.15
C ASN A 338 5.55 -14.31 21.50
N LYS A 339 6.34 -14.45 22.58
CA LYS A 339 5.80 -14.66 23.94
C LYS A 339 5.46 -13.36 24.68
N GLN A 340 5.47 -12.21 24.02
CA GLN A 340 5.27 -10.90 24.67
C GLN A 340 4.02 -10.21 24.12
N ASP A 341 4.09 -9.69 22.90
CA ASP A 341 3.10 -8.84 22.27
C ASP A 341 2.28 -9.55 21.17
N ARG A 342 2.70 -10.73 20.71
CA ARG A 342 2.02 -11.49 19.64
C ARG A 342 1.78 -12.95 20.01
N LYS A 343 0.85 -13.17 20.94
CA LYS A 343 0.50 -14.50 21.47
C LYS A 343 -0.69 -15.11 20.74
N PHE A 344 -0.52 -16.28 20.13
CA PHE A 344 -1.62 -16.96 19.47
C PHE A 344 -2.60 -17.58 20.49
N SER A 345 -2.08 -18.01 21.66
CA SER A 345 -2.91 -18.50 22.77
C SER A 345 -4.07 -17.56 23.08
N ARG A 346 -3.82 -16.25 23.10
CA ARG A 346 -4.82 -15.21 23.39
C ARG A 346 -5.95 -15.16 22.38
N VAL A 347 -5.67 -15.41 21.10
CA VAL A 347 -6.74 -15.52 20.09
C VAL A 347 -7.51 -16.82 20.27
N ALA A 348 -6.81 -17.92 20.55
CA ALA A 348 -7.41 -19.23 20.77
C ALA A 348 -8.36 -19.28 21.99
N GLU A 349 -8.23 -18.34 22.94
CA GLU A 349 -9.15 -18.16 24.08
C GLU A 349 -10.57 -17.80 23.66
N TYR A 350 -10.70 -17.07 22.54
CA TYR A 350 -11.96 -16.53 22.03
C TYR A 350 -12.56 -17.36 20.89
N LEU A 351 -11.91 -18.45 20.48
CA LEU A 351 -12.42 -19.37 19.46
C LEU A 351 -13.30 -20.45 20.08
N SER A 352 -14.32 -20.88 19.34
CA SER A 352 -15.15 -22.02 19.70
C SER A 352 -14.43 -23.32 19.38
N TRP A 353 -14.16 -24.15 20.39
CA TRP A 353 -13.49 -25.46 20.25
C TRP A 353 -14.45 -26.61 19.90
N GLY A 354 -15.72 -26.29 19.64
CA GLY A 354 -16.75 -27.31 19.38
C GLY A 354 -17.04 -28.18 20.61
N ALA A 355 -17.34 -29.45 20.37
CA ALA A 355 -17.60 -30.44 21.42
C ALA A 355 -16.33 -31.03 22.05
N ASP A 356 -15.16 -30.73 21.49
CA ASP A 356 -13.87 -31.22 21.99
C ASP A 356 -13.41 -30.44 23.21
N ALA A 357 -12.67 -31.11 24.11
CA ALA A 357 -12.13 -30.47 25.29
C ALA A 357 -11.09 -29.41 24.88
N ARG A 358 -11.37 -28.13 25.19
CA ARG A 358 -10.43 -27.03 24.99
C ARG A 358 -9.09 -27.37 25.65
N PRO A 359 -7.98 -27.45 24.89
CA PRO A 359 -6.66 -27.71 25.45
C PRO A 359 -6.21 -26.53 26.31
N ASP A 360 -5.19 -26.78 27.12
CA ASP A 360 -4.54 -25.74 27.91
C ASP A 360 -3.84 -24.72 26.99
N VAL A 361 -4.55 -23.64 26.68
CA VAL A 361 -4.13 -22.59 25.73
C VAL A 361 -2.81 -21.94 26.12
N SER A 362 -2.45 -21.95 27.41
CA SER A 362 -1.20 -21.36 27.92
C SER A 362 0.06 -22.04 27.39
N LYS A 363 -0.08 -23.28 26.89
CA LYS A 363 1.03 -24.09 26.34
C LYS A 363 1.20 -23.91 24.83
N ILE A 364 0.25 -23.29 24.14
CA ILE A 364 0.26 -23.17 22.68
C ILE A 364 1.46 -22.33 22.20
N ASP A 365 1.72 -21.17 22.80
CA ASP A 365 2.81 -20.28 22.37
C ASP A 365 4.22 -20.86 22.60
N GLY A 366 4.33 -22.00 23.28
CA GLY A 366 5.58 -22.70 23.54
C GLY A 366 5.93 -23.77 22.50
N SER A 367 4.99 -24.19 21.66
CA SER A 367 5.18 -25.27 20.68
C SER A 367 4.69 -24.83 19.31
N ARG A 368 5.58 -24.96 18.33
CA ARG A 368 5.27 -24.67 16.93
C ARG A 368 4.19 -25.63 16.41
N GLU A 369 4.29 -26.90 16.78
CA GLU A 369 3.37 -27.97 16.41
C GLU A 369 1.96 -27.70 16.96
N ALA A 370 1.86 -27.19 18.20
CA ALA A 370 0.59 -26.81 18.79
C ALA A 370 -0.07 -25.64 18.04
N ILE A 371 0.72 -24.64 17.61
CA ILE A 371 0.23 -23.53 16.79
C ILE A 371 -0.22 -24.05 15.42
N GLU A 372 0.57 -24.89 14.76
CA GLU A 372 0.22 -25.47 13.45
C GLU A 372 -1.05 -26.31 13.52
N GLY A 373 -1.23 -27.13 14.57
CA GLY A 373 -2.46 -27.88 14.81
C GLY A 373 -3.69 -26.98 15.01
N CYS A 374 -3.53 -25.86 15.74
CA CYS A 374 -4.60 -24.88 15.87
C CYS A 374 -4.92 -24.20 14.51
N LEU A 375 -3.92 -23.88 13.71
CA LEU A 375 -4.14 -23.29 12.38
C LEU A 375 -4.81 -24.28 11.41
N ASP A 376 -4.56 -25.58 11.53
CA ASP A 376 -5.27 -26.61 10.77
C ASP A 376 -6.74 -26.74 11.18
N MET A 377 -7.04 -26.56 12.47
CA MET A 377 -8.41 -26.61 13.00
C MET A 377 -9.22 -25.34 12.67
N PHE A 378 -8.64 -24.17 12.89
CA PHE A 378 -9.36 -22.90 12.91
C PHE A 378 -9.21 -22.05 11.64
N ALA A 379 -8.30 -22.37 10.74
CA ALA A 379 -8.07 -21.60 9.52
C ALA A 379 -8.07 -22.46 8.25
N PRO A 380 -8.56 -21.94 7.11
CA PRO A 380 -8.34 -22.57 5.82
C PRO A 380 -6.86 -22.57 5.45
N ARG A 381 -6.48 -23.39 4.47
CA ARG A 381 -5.09 -23.45 3.98
C ARG A 381 -4.77 -22.29 3.05
N GLU A 382 -5.74 -21.87 2.25
CA GLU A 382 -5.63 -20.69 1.40
C GLU A 382 -5.84 -19.42 2.23
N ALA A 383 -5.05 -18.39 1.94
CA ALA A 383 -5.25 -17.06 2.52
C ALA A 383 -6.09 -16.19 1.58
N ALA A 384 -6.75 -15.18 2.15
CA ALA A 384 -7.30 -14.08 1.39
C ALA A 384 -6.17 -13.13 0.98
N LEU A 385 -6.29 -12.53 -0.20
CA LEU A 385 -5.37 -11.50 -0.66
C LEU A 385 -5.97 -10.13 -0.35
N VAL A 386 -5.23 -9.30 0.40
CA VAL A 386 -5.68 -7.97 0.81
C VAL A 386 -4.68 -6.93 0.33
N VAL A 387 -5.14 -5.92 -0.40
CA VAL A 387 -4.30 -4.78 -0.79
C VAL A 387 -4.57 -3.65 0.20
N SER A 388 -3.53 -3.23 0.92
CA SER A 388 -3.60 -2.05 1.77
C SER A 388 -3.38 -0.80 0.94
N HIS A 389 -4.36 0.08 0.95
CA HIS A 389 -4.31 1.40 0.32
C HIS A 389 -4.28 2.48 1.38
N ARG A 390 -3.66 3.60 1.04
CA ARG A 390 -3.54 4.74 1.91
C ARG A 390 -3.91 6.01 1.17
N ALA A 391 -4.89 6.72 1.73
CA ALA A 391 -5.43 7.91 1.11
C ALA A 391 -4.37 9.01 1.09
N GLY A 392 -4.20 9.62 -0.08
CA GLY A 392 -3.31 10.74 -0.28
C GLY A 392 -1.88 10.46 0.19
N ASN A 393 -1.31 9.27 0.03
CA ASN A 393 0.11 9.09 0.35
C ASN A 393 0.76 8.34 -0.79
N GLY A 394 1.47 9.06 -1.67
CA GLY A 394 2.50 8.72 -2.67
C GLY A 394 2.45 7.44 -3.50
N LEU A 395 1.56 6.52 -3.19
CA LEU A 395 1.42 5.19 -3.74
C LEU A 395 0.37 5.23 -4.85
N GLY A 396 0.37 6.32 -5.64
CA GLY A 396 -0.55 6.65 -6.72
C GLY A 396 -0.49 5.69 -7.91
N GLY A 397 -0.60 4.40 -7.62
CA GLY A 397 -0.53 3.28 -8.54
C GLY A 397 -1.77 2.40 -8.43
N LEU A 398 -1.57 1.09 -8.50
CA LEU A 398 -2.62 0.07 -8.52
C LEU A 398 -3.48 0.11 -7.25
N SER A 399 -2.91 0.41 -6.08
CA SER A 399 -3.69 0.49 -4.83
C SER A 399 -4.77 1.57 -4.87
N THR A 400 -4.50 2.74 -5.47
CA THR A 400 -5.47 3.83 -5.63
C THR A 400 -6.55 3.47 -6.65
N MET A 401 -6.17 2.81 -7.75
CA MET A 401 -7.15 2.35 -8.73
C MET A 401 -8.08 1.29 -8.12
N LEU A 402 -7.53 0.38 -7.31
CA LEU A 402 -8.31 -0.61 -6.57
C LEU A 402 -9.21 0.03 -5.50
N SER A 403 -8.80 1.11 -4.85
CA SER A 403 -9.64 1.80 -3.86
C SER A 403 -10.82 2.52 -4.50
N GLU A 404 -10.64 3.09 -5.68
CA GLU A 404 -11.74 3.64 -6.49
C GLU A 404 -12.71 2.55 -6.96
N ILE A 405 -12.19 1.38 -7.35
CA ILE A 405 -13.03 0.22 -7.67
C ILE A 405 -13.78 -0.26 -6.43
N ALA A 406 -13.15 -0.25 -5.25
CA ALA A 406 -13.79 -0.65 -3.99
C ALA A 406 -15.01 0.22 -3.65
N VAL A 407 -15.00 1.50 -4.03
CA VAL A 407 -16.14 2.42 -3.86
C VAL A 407 -17.10 2.46 -5.05
N GLY A 408 -16.90 1.59 -6.06
CA GLY A 408 -17.83 1.40 -7.18
C GLY A 408 -17.59 2.31 -8.40
N TYR A 409 -16.37 2.83 -8.59
CA TYR A 409 -16.08 3.70 -9.73
C TYR A 409 -15.76 2.92 -11.02
N ASP A 410 -16.77 2.80 -11.88
CA ASP A 410 -16.71 1.99 -13.11
C ASP A 410 -15.64 2.44 -14.13
N ASN A 411 -15.25 3.71 -14.14
CA ASN A 411 -14.20 4.18 -15.06
C ASN A 411 -12.84 3.58 -14.70
N SER A 412 -12.52 3.46 -13.41
CA SER A 412 -11.27 2.84 -12.95
C SER A 412 -11.27 1.33 -13.18
N LEU A 413 -12.43 0.69 -13.09
CA LEU A 413 -12.60 -0.71 -13.52
C LEU A 413 -12.25 -0.88 -15.01
N LYS A 414 -12.79 -0.01 -15.88
CA LYS A 414 -12.48 -0.05 -17.32
C LYS A 414 -11.00 0.20 -17.61
N GLN A 415 -10.38 1.14 -16.91
CA GLN A 415 -8.94 1.42 -17.01
C GLN A 415 -8.11 0.20 -16.60
N LEU A 416 -8.44 -0.44 -15.47
CA LEU A 416 -7.75 -1.65 -15.01
C LEU A 416 -7.85 -2.79 -16.04
N LEU A 417 -9.06 -3.05 -16.56
CA LEU A 417 -9.27 -4.09 -17.57
C LEU A 417 -8.55 -3.77 -18.89
N ALA A 418 -8.47 -2.50 -19.28
CA ALA A 418 -7.70 -2.07 -20.44
C ALA A 418 -6.20 -2.33 -20.27
N ILE A 419 -5.63 -2.01 -19.10
CA ILE A 419 -4.23 -2.30 -18.76
C ILE A 419 -3.99 -3.82 -18.81
N LEU A 420 -4.83 -4.64 -18.17
CA LEU A 420 -4.71 -6.09 -18.19
C LEU A 420 -4.83 -6.71 -19.59
N ASN A 421 -5.74 -6.19 -20.42
CA ASN A 421 -5.83 -6.61 -21.81
C ASN A 421 -4.59 -6.20 -22.60
N SER A 422 -3.98 -5.05 -22.30
CA SER A 422 -2.75 -4.60 -22.97
C SER A 422 -1.56 -5.53 -22.70
N MET A 423 -1.56 -6.26 -21.57
CA MET A 423 -0.55 -7.27 -21.24
C MET A 423 -0.73 -8.60 -21.98
N SER A 424 -1.87 -8.80 -22.64
CA SER A 424 -2.18 -10.07 -23.33
C SER A 424 -1.28 -10.28 -24.54
N PRO A 425 -1.02 -11.55 -24.92
CA PRO A 425 -0.28 -11.85 -26.14
C PRO A 425 -0.94 -11.18 -27.35
N ARG A 426 -0.10 -10.65 -28.25
CA ARG A 426 -0.52 -9.99 -29.48
C ARG A 426 -0.37 -10.93 -30.67
N ASP A 427 -1.23 -10.77 -31.67
CA ASP A 427 -1.11 -11.48 -32.94
C ASP A 427 0.01 -10.90 -33.82
N GLN A 428 0.16 -11.45 -35.03
CA GLN A 428 1.19 -11.02 -35.99
C GLN A 428 0.99 -9.57 -36.48
N ASN A 429 -0.22 -9.00 -36.32
CA ASN A 429 -0.54 -7.62 -36.67
C ASN A 429 -0.36 -6.67 -35.47
N GLY A 430 0.05 -7.19 -34.31
CA GLY A 430 0.21 -6.40 -33.08
C GLY A 430 -1.11 -6.14 -32.33
N GLU A 431 -2.21 -6.77 -32.71
CA GLU A 431 -3.51 -6.63 -32.02
C GLU A 431 -3.67 -7.68 -30.91
N VAL A 432 -4.46 -7.34 -29.88
CA VAL A 432 -4.78 -8.30 -28.82
C VAL A 432 -5.75 -9.33 -29.39
N VAL A 433 -5.39 -10.61 -29.30
CA VAL A 433 -6.30 -11.70 -29.68
C VAL A 433 -7.47 -11.71 -28.70
N ALA A 434 -8.65 -11.28 -29.14
CA ALA A 434 -9.81 -11.03 -28.28
C ALA A 434 -10.18 -12.24 -27.39
N ALA A 435 -10.08 -13.45 -27.93
CA ALA A 435 -10.38 -14.70 -27.22
C ALA A 435 -9.37 -15.04 -26.10
N THR A 436 -8.14 -14.51 -26.17
CA THR A 436 -7.09 -14.71 -25.15
C THR A 436 -6.87 -13.47 -24.30
N SER A 437 -7.71 -12.44 -24.47
CA SER A 437 -7.67 -11.25 -23.61
C SER A 437 -7.98 -11.62 -22.17
N PHE A 438 -7.32 -10.94 -21.22
CA PHE A 438 -7.60 -11.14 -19.79
C PHE A 438 -9.10 -11.03 -19.48
N THR A 439 -9.78 -10.04 -20.07
CA THR A 439 -11.20 -9.80 -19.83
C THR A 439 -12.08 -10.98 -20.26
N ALA A 440 -11.78 -11.61 -21.40
CA ALA A 440 -12.52 -12.78 -21.88
C ALA A 440 -12.31 -14.01 -20.98
N VAL A 441 -11.06 -14.24 -20.55
CA VAL A 441 -10.71 -15.32 -19.62
C VAL A 441 -11.40 -15.10 -18.27
N PHE A 442 -11.36 -13.87 -17.76
CA PHE A 442 -11.96 -13.54 -16.48
C PHE A 442 -13.49 -13.63 -16.49
N ALA A 443 -14.15 -13.16 -17.55
CA ALA A 443 -15.59 -13.33 -17.72
C ALA A 443 -16.00 -14.81 -17.77
N SER A 444 -15.18 -15.65 -18.41
CA SER A 444 -15.40 -17.10 -18.45
C SER A 444 -15.24 -17.75 -17.07
N ALA A 445 -14.23 -17.32 -16.30
CA ALA A 445 -14.03 -17.77 -14.92
C ALA A 445 -15.17 -17.36 -14.00
N LEU A 446 -15.68 -16.12 -14.14
CA LEU A 446 -16.85 -15.64 -13.40
C LEU A 446 -18.10 -16.46 -13.75
N LYS A 447 -18.36 -16.71 -15.04
CA LYS A 447 -19.49 -17.55 -15.47
C LYS A 447 -19.40 -18.97 -14.90
N ALA A 448 -18.21 -19.57 -14.87
CA ALA A 448 -18.00 -20.90 -14.32
C ALA A 448 -18.26 -20.99 -12.80
N GLN A 449 -17.97 -19.92 -12.05
CA GLN A 449 -18.12 -19.90 -10.59
C GLN A 449 -19.48 -19.39 -10.12
N LEU A 450 -20.06 -18.41 -10.83
CA LEU A 450 -21.32 -17.77 -10.45
C LEU A 450 -22.54 -18.36 -11.15
N GLY A 451 -22.35 -19.13 -12.23
CA GLY A 451 -23.45 -19.72 -13.01
C GLY A 451 -24.41 -18.66 -13.53
N ASP A 452 -25.71 -18.89 -13.33
CA ASP A 452 -26.79 -17.97 -13.74
C ASP A 452 -26.78 -16.62 -13.01
N ALA A 453 -26.04 -16.51 -11.90
CA ALA A 453 -25.86 -15.23 -11.20
C ALA A 453 -24.94 -14.25 -11.96
N PHE A 454 -24.19 -14.72 -12.96
CA PHE A 454 -23.40 -13.84 -13.81
C PHE A 454 -24.20 -13.36 -15.03
N ASN A 455 -24.55 -12.07 -15.02
CA ASN A 455 -25.32 -11.40 -16.09
C ASN A 455 -24.50 -11.05 -17.34
N GLY A 456 -23.26 -11.53 -17.47
CA GLY A 456 -22.37 -11.20 -18.59
C GLY A 456 -21.57 -9.91 -18.43
N THR A 457 -21.79 -9.13 -17.35
CA THR A 457 -21.10 -7.86 -17.11
C THR A 457 -20.15 -7.96 -15.92
N ILE A 458 -18.92 -7.48 -16.09
CA ILE A 458 -17.94 -7.39 -14.99
C ILE A 458 -18.25 -6.13 -14.19
N HIS A 459 -18.48 -6.30 -12.89
CA HIS A 459 -18.73 -5.22 -11.93
C HIS A 459 -17.53 -5.03 -11.00
N CYS A 460 -17.46 -3.87 -10.34
CA CYS A 460 -16.38 -3.55 -9.40
C CYS A 460 -16.22 -4.61 -8.28
N SER A 461 -17.33 -5.19 -7.80
CA SER A 461 -17.37 -6.26 -6.79
C SER A 461 -16.74 -7.59 -7.24
N HIS A 462 -16.56 -7.77 -8.55
CA HIS A 462 -15.84 -8.93 -9.10
C HIS A 462 -14.32 -8.78 -8.97
N ILE A 463 -13.80 -7.57 -8.74
CA ILE A 463 -12.38 -7.30 -8.53
C ILE A 463 -12.08 -7.14 -7.03
N VAL A 464 -12.75 -6.18 -6.38
CA VAL A 464 -12.62 -5.93 -4.94
C VAL A 464 -13.90 -6.39 -4.26
N LYS A 465 -13.80 -7.44 -3.44
CA LYS A 465 -14.97 -8.08 -2.84
C LYS A 465 -15.53 -7.29 -1.66
N ALA A 466 -14.64 -6.71 -0.86
CA ALA A 466 -14.98 -5.91 0.31
C ALA A 466 -13.80 -5.02 0.69
N ALA A 467 -14.07 -3.97 1.46
CA ALA A 467 -13.04 -3.09 1.98
C ALA A 467 -13.33 -2.65 3.41
N VAL A 468 -12.28 -2.54 4.22
CA VAL A 468 -12.33 -2.17 5.64
C VAL A 468 -11.59 -0.84 5.82
N PRO A 469 -12.28 0.22 6.26
CA PRO A 469 -11.66 1.48 6.65
C PRO A 469 -10.69 1.29 7.80
N THR A 470 -9.44 1.69 7.60
CA THR A 470 -8.38 1.65 8.60
C THR A 470 -7.71 3.02 8.71
N VAL A 471 -6.69 3.09 9.55
CA VAL A 471 -5.93 4.32 9.80
C VAL A 471 -4.47 4.02 9.59
N SER A 472 -3.77 4.97 8.98
CA SER A 472 -2.32 4.92 8.85
C SER A 472 -1.68 5.86 9.86
N GLY A 473 -0.56 5.41 10.40
CA GLY A 473 0.18 6.14 11.40
C GLY A 473 1.56 5.53 11.59
N VAL A 474 2.44 6.32 12.18
CA VAL A 474 3.78 5.91 12.56
C VAL A 474 3.95 6.02 14.07
N TYR A 475 4.73 5.14 14.67
CA TYR A 475 5.16 5.27 16.06
C TYR A 475 6.65 4.92 16.18
N THR A 476 7.28 5.38 17.25
CA THR A 476 8.70 5.19 17.51
C THR A 476 8.92 3.87 18.26
N GLY A 477 9.47 2.87 17.56
CA GLY A 477 9.95 1.64 18.19
C GLY A 477 11.30 1.82 18.90
N THR A 478 11.87 0.73 19.41
CA THR A 478 13.16 0.74 20.14
C THR A 478 14.34 1.25 19.31
N ALA A 479 14.28 1.12 17.97
CA ALA A 479 15.37 1.55 17.08
C ALA A 479 14.91 2.15 15.73
N GLN A 480 13.63 2.05 15.36
CA GLN A 480 13.13 2.46 14.04
C GLN A 480 11.66 2.93 14.11
N LYS A 481 11.22 3.67 13.09
CA LYS A 481 9.80 4.00 12.89
C LYS A 481 9.02 2.73 12.54
N ARG A 482 7.86 2.55 13.16
CA ARG A 482 6.96 1.41 12.98
C ARG A 482 5.60 1.87 12.49
N SER A 483 4.80 0.95 11.97
CA SER A 483 3.50 1.26 11.38
C SER A 483 2.34 0.94 12.31
N PHE A 484 1.26 1.72 12.24
CA PHE A 484 -0.02 1.38 12.88
C PHE A 484 -0.61 0.06 12.37
N GLN A 485 -0.15 -0.47 11.23
CA GLN A 485 -0.44 -1.84 10.76
C GLN A 485 0.06 -2.94 11.70
N ASP A 486 0.87 -2.60 12.70
CA ASP A 486 1.21 -3.52 13.79
C ASP A 486 0.00 -3.86 14.66
N MET A 487 -1.10 -3.09 14.61
CA MET A 487 -2.39 -3.41 15.22
C MET A 487 -3.12 -4.53 14.45
N ASP A 488 -2.51 -5.69 14.36
CA ASP A 488 -3.16 -6.88 13.83
C ASP A 488 -4.00 -7.60 14.90
N LEU A 489 -4.75 -8.62 14.47
CA LEU A 489 -5.62 -9.35 15.39
C LEU A 489 -4.85 -9.91 16.60
N ILE A 490 -3.68 -10.50 16.37
CA ILE A 490 -2.92 -11.15 17.43
C ILE A 490 -2.45 -10.13 18.47
N SER A 491 -1.88 -9.00 18.02
CA SER A 491 -1.34 -7.97 18.93
C SER A 491 -2.43 -7.25 19.70
N VAL A 492 -3.55 -6.91 19.06
CA VAL A 492 -4.66 -6.23 19.71
C VAL A 492 -5.31 -7.12 20.76
N VAL A 493 -5.60 -8.38 20.42
CA VAL A 493 -6.17 -9.34 21.39
C VAL A 493 -5.19 -9.61 22.53
N THR A 494 -3.89 -9.70 22.24
CA THR A 494 -2.85 -9.83 23.29
C THR A 494 -2.84 -8.63 24.24
N LYS A 495 -3.03 -7.41 23.71
CA LYS A 495 -3.07 -6.18 24.51
C LYS A 495 -4.34 -6.06 25.36
N LEU A 496 -5.50 -6.34 24.76
CA LEU A 496 -6.80 -6.24 25.44
C LEU A 496 -6.96 -7.32 26.52
N GLY A 497 -6.26 -8.45 26.37
CA GLY A 497 -6.20 -9.49 27.38
C GLY A 497 -7.59 -10.06 27.66
N ASP A 498 -8.03 -9.94 28.91
CA ASP A 498 -9.26 -10.56 29.40
C ASP A 498 -10.50 -9.66 29.21
N ASN A 499 -10.37 -8.47 28.61
CA ASN A 499 -11.51 -7.60 28.35
C ASN A 499 -12.29 -8.06 27.11
N ALA A 500 -13.15 -9.05 27.31
CA ALA A 500 -13.94 -9.67 26.25
C ALA A 500 -14.76 -8.67 25.42
N ASN A 501 -15.35 -7.64 26.05
CA ASN A 501 -16.17 -6.65 25.35
C ASN A 501 -15.35 -5.85 24.33
N ASP A 502 -14.15 -5.41 24.72
CA ASP A 502 -13.25 -4.68 23.83
C ASP A 502 -12.71 -5.58 22.72
N VAL A 503 -12.45 -6.86 23.03
CA VAL A 503 -12.02 -7.86 22.05
C VAL A 503 -13.10 -8.04 20.99
N TYR A 504 -14.35 -8.34 21.37
CA TYR A 504 -15.45 -8.49 20.41
C TYR A 504 -15.71 -7.21 19.60
N SER A 505 -15.62 -6.04 20.23
CA SER A 505 -15.73 -4.76 19.53
C SER A 505 -14.65 -4.61 18.45
N TYR A 506 -13.41 -5.04 18.73
CA TYR A 506 -12.34 -5.06 17.74
C TYR A 506 -12.57 -6.10 16.63
N LEU A 507 -13.03 -7.31 16.99
CA LEU A 507 -13.35 -8.35 16.00
C LEU A 507 -14.40 -7.86 14.99
N ASN A 508 -15.44 -7.16 15.48
CA ASN A 508 -16.50 -6.58 14.65
C ASN A 508 -15.99 -5.40 13.81
N ALA A 509 -15.13 -4.55 14.36
CA ALA A 509 -14.49 -3.46 13.62
C ALA A 509 -13.62 -3.99 12.46
N GLN A 510 -12.96 -5.13 12.65
CA GLN A 510 -12.21 -5.83 11.62
C GLN A 510 -13.08 -6.78 10.77
N SER A 511 -14.40 -6.78 10.88
CA SER A 511 -15.23 -7.62 10.00
C SER A 511 -15.48 -6.95 8.64
N TYR A 512 -15.52 -7.71 7.55
CA TYR A 512 -16.00 -7.18 6.25
C TYR A 512 -17.53 -7.16 6.16
N SER A 513 -18.22 -8.04 6.89
CA SER A 513 -19.65 -8.32 6.74
C SER A 513 -20.50 -7.96 7.97
N HIS A 514 -19.90 -7.90 9.16
CA HIS A 514 -20.61 -7.69 10.43
C HIS A 514 -20.13 -6.44 11.17
N ARG A 515 -19.86 -5.34 10.42
CA ARG A 515 -19.40 -4.09 11.05
C ARG A 515 -20.53 -3.44 11.83
N GLU A 516 -20.29 -3.20 13.10
CA GLU A 516 -21.20 -2.44 13.98
C GLU A 516 -21.00 -0.93 13.87
N LEU A 517 -19.82 -0.50 13.40
CA LEU A 517 -19.44 0.90 13.27
C LEU A 517 -19.57 1.36 11.81
N ASN A 518 -20.00 2.61 11.63
CA ASN A 518 -19.85 3.27 10.33
C ASN A 518 -18.37 3.59 10.05
N GLU A 519 -18.04 3.95 8.81
CA GLU A 519 -16.64 4.13 8.39
C GLU A 519 -15.87 5.18 9.21
N ARG A 520 -16.55 6.28 9.58
CA ARG A 520 -15.95 7.39 10.33
C ARG A 520 -15.73 7.01 11.80
N GLN A 521 -16.74 6.41 12.42
CA GLN A 521 -16.68 5.88 13.78
C GLN A 521 -15.62 4.80 13.91
N GLN A 522 -15.48 3.94 12.90
CA GLN A 522 -14.46 2.90 12.85
C GLN A 522 -13.05 3.50 12.85
N ARG A 523 -12.78 4.52 12.02
CA ARG A 523 -11.47 5.18 11.99
C ARG A 523 -11.16 5.87 13.32
N ILE A 524 -12.13 6.55 13.93
CA ILE A 524 -11.96 7.16 15.27
C ILE A 524 -11.66 6.08 16.31
N TYR A 525 -12.38 4.96 16.30
CA TYR A 525 -12.12 3.83 17.17
C TYR A 525 -10.69 3.29 17.00
N MET A 526 -10.24 3.10 15.76
CA MET A 526 -8.87 2.64 15.46
C MET A 526 -7.80 3.66 15.87
N LEU A 527 -8.06 4.98 15.76
CA LEU A 527 -7.14 6.01 16.27
C LEU A 527 -7.01 5.97 17.79
N LYS A 528 -8.13 5.81 18.51
CA LYS A 528 -8.13 5.67 19.97
C LYS A 528 -7.40 4.42 20.41
N LEU A 529 -7.62 3.31 19.70
CA LEU A 529 -6.93 2.06 19.93
C LEU A 529 -5.41 2.24 19.70
N ALA A 530 -5.00 2.88 18.61
CA ALA A 530 -3.60 3.17 18.33
C ALA A 530 -2.95 4.05 19.40
N ALA A 531 -3.66 5.09 19.85
CA ALA A 531 -3.21 5.95 20.94
C ALA A 531 -3.03 5.16 22.24
N SER A 532 -3.91 4.20 22.54
CA SER A 532 -3.80 3.31 23.72
C SER A 532 -2.65 2.29 23.59
N LEU A 533 -2.50 1.66 22.42
CA LEU A 533 -1.48 0.66 22.15
C LEU A 533 -0.07 1.23 22.15
N PHE A 534 0.08 2.43 21.58
CA PHE A 534 1.37 3.04 21.31
C PHE A 534 1.62 4.32 22.12
N ALA A 535 0.86 4.60 23.18
CA ALA A 535 0.93 5.85 23.96
C ALA A 535 2.37 6.27 24.33
N SER A 536 3.17 5.33 24.81
CA SER A 536 4.57 5.56 25.24
C SER A 536 5.58 5.68 24.08
N LYS A 537 5.11 5.56 22.84
CA LYS A 537 5.92 5.47 21.62
C LYS A 537 5.68 6.61 20.64
N ALA A 538 5.16 7.75 21.13
CA ALA A 538 4.90 8.95 20.32
C ALA A 538 4.15 8.67 19.00
N PRO A 539 2.92 8.12 19.07
CA PRO A 539 2.17 7.75 17.88
C PRO A 539 1.71 9.00 17.12
N GLN A 540 1.90 9.00 15.80
CA GLN A 540 1.49 10.07 14.89
C GLN A 540 0.61 9.50 13.78
N ALA A 541 -0.65 9.96 13.72
CA ALA A 541 -1.55 9.63 12.63
C ALA A 541 -1.13 10.38 11.36
N THR A 542 -1.14 9.67 10.23
CA THR A 542 -0.57 10.14 8.96
C THR A 542 -1.49 9.87 7.77
N GLY A 543 -2.76 9.52 8.02
CA GLY A 543 -3.81 9.53 7.00
C GLY A 543 -4.85 8.42 7.16
N GLU A 544 -5.89 8.50 6.34
CA GLU A 544 -6.86 7.42 6.18
C GLU A 544 -6.24 6.26 5.40
N SER A 545 -6.70 5.05 5.70
CA SER A 545 -6.28 3.85 4.99
C SER A 545 -7.48 2.94 4.73
N LEU A 546 -7.30 2.02 3.79
CA LEU A 546 -8.33 1.11 3.34
C LEU A 546 -7.68 -0.23 3.03
N ASP A 547 -8.08 -1.26 3.76
CA ASP A 547 -7.68 -2.64 3.45
C ASP A 547 -8.73 -3.28 2.56
N MET A 548 -8.33 -3.69 1.36
CA MET A 548 -9.23 -4.15 0.30
C MET A 548 -9.05 -5.64 0.05
N ALA A 549 -10.07 -6.43 0.34
CA ALA A 549 -10.09 -7.85 0.02
C ALA A 549 -10.28 -8.05 -1.49
N ILE A 550 -9.27 -8.60 -2.14
CA ILE A 550 -9.32 -8.96 -3.56
C ILE A 550 -10.22 -10.18 -3.73
N ASN A 551 -11.07 -10.16 -4.74
CA ASN A 551 -11.93 -11.29 -5.05
C ASN A 551 -11.05 -12.50 -5.43
N PRO A 552 -11.23 -13.67 -4.79
CA PRO A 552 -10.39 -14.84 -5.03
C PRO A 552 -10.45 -15.31 -6.49
N ILE A 553 -11.57 -15.12 -7.19
CA ILE A 553 -11.70 -15.44 -8.62
C ILE A 553 -10.77 -14.55 -9.44
N PHE A 554 -10.73 -13.25 -9.15
CA PHE A 554 -9.84 -12.31 -9.84
C PHE A 554 -8.37 -12.60 -9.55
N GLY A 555 -8.00 -12.79 -8.27
CA GLY A 555 -6.62 -13.10 -7.88
C GLY A 555 -6.11 -14.40 -8.53
N LYS A 556 -6.94 -15.45 -8.56
CA LYS A 556 -6.62 -16.70 -9.26
C LYS A 556 -6.52 -16.50 -10.77
N CYS A 557 -7.47 -15.79 -11.38
CA CYS A 557 -7.46 -15.53 -12.83
C CYS A 557 -6.21 -14.73 -13.24
N LEU A 558 -5.77 -13.78 -12.41
CA LEU A 558 -4.52 -13.03 -12.63
C LEU A 558 -3.30 -13.96 -12.59
N LEU A 559 -3.20 -14.82 -11.57
CA LEU A 559 -2.11 -15.79 -11.46
C LEU A 559 -2.08 -16.77 -12.64
N ASP A 560 -3.22 -17.34 -13.01
CA ASP A 560 -3.33 -18.28 -14.12
C ASP A 560 -3.02 -17.59 -15.46
N PHE A 561 -3.45 -16.34 -15.64
CA PHE A 561 -3.12 -15.55 -16.81
C PHE A 561 -1.61 -15.31 -16.95
N VAL A 562 -0.91 -15.00 -15.86
CA VAL A 562 0.55 -14.83 -15.87
C VAL A 562 1.23 -16.16 -16.22
N ARG A 563 0.88 -17.25 -15.53
CA ARG A 563 1.48 -18.59 -15.73
C ARG A 563 1.26 -19.16 -17.14
N ASN A 564 0.12 -18.88 -17.76
CA ASN A 564 -0.19 -19.40 -19.08
C ASN A 564 0.55 -18.66 -20.21
N ASN A 565 0.97 -17.41 -19.96
CA ASN A 565 1.51 -16.52 -20.98
C ASN A 565 3.00 -16.22 -20.83
N CYS A 566 3.65 -16.55 -19.71
CA CYS A 566 5.09 -16.39 -19.52
C CYS A 566 5.69 -17.54 -18.69
N THR A 567 7.03 -17.66 -18.70
CA THR A 567 7.72 -18.61 -17.81
C THR A 567 7.77 -18.00 -16.40
N TRP A 568 6.91 -18.48 -15.51
CA TRP A 568 6.77 -17.98 -14.14
C TRP A 568 7.38 -18.94 -13.13
N SER A 569 8.14 -18.42 -12.16
CA SER A 569 8.70 -19.20 -11.06
C SER A 569 8.68 -18.42 -9.76
N MET A 570 8.36 -19.09 -8.64
CA MET A 570 8.39 -18.50 -7.30
C MET A 570 9.32 -19.31 -6.38
N THR A 571 10.14 -18.60 -5.61
CA THR A 571 11.12 -19.19 -4.68
C THR A 571 11.03 -18.52 -3.30
N GLY A 572 11.41 -19.24 -2.24
CA GLY A 572 11.46 -18.69 -0.88
C GLY A 572 10.18 -18.91 -0.05
N VAL A 573 9.24 -19.69 -0.58
CA VAL A 573 7.98 -20.06 0.10
C VAL A 573 7.72 -21.54 -0.07
N ASN A 574 7.31 -22.20 1.01
CA ASN A 574 6.93 -23.61 0.98
C ASN A 574 5.46 -23.75 0.58
N ALA A 575 5.18 -24.70 -0.33
CA ALA A 575 3.82 -25.07 -0.65
C ALA A 575 3.28 -26.04 0.42
N TYR A 576 2.13 -25.72 0.99
CA TYR A 576 1.45 -26.58 1.95
C TYR A 576 0.40 -27.44 1.22
N ASN A 577 0.87 -28.46 0.51
CA ASN A 577 0.03 -29.39 -0.25
C ASN A 577 -0.50 -30.55 0.63
N THR A 578 -1.73 -30.98 0.34
CA THR A 578 -2.45 -32.06 1.03
C THR A 578 -1.68 -33.38 1.14
N MET A 579 -0.72 -33.67 0.25
CA MET A 579 -0.05 -34.97 0.22
C MET A 579 1.00 -35.16 1.34
N ALA A 580 1.41 -34.09 2.02
CA ALA A 580 2.30 -34.20 3.18
C ALA A 580 1.54 -34.36 4.52
N THR A 581 0.22 -34.18 4.52
CA THR A 581 -0.65 -34.30 5.72
C THR A 581 -1.91 -35.13 5.47
N SER A 582 -1.96 -35.91 4.38
CA SER A 582 -3.03 -36.86 4.12
C SER A 582 -2.77 -38.15 4.89
N LEU A 583 -3.47 -38.35 6.02
CA LEU A 583 -3.83 -39.62 6.69
C LEU A 583 -2.80 -40.76 6.82
N PHE A 584 -1.54 -40.56 6.44
CA PHE A 584 -0.42 -41.46 6.58
C PHE A 584 0.65 -40.80 7.47
N PHE A 585 0.20 -40.13 8.55
CA PHE A 585 1.07 -39.96 9.72
C PHE A 585 1.04 -41.28 10.48
N ASN A 586 2.15 -41.99 10.43
CA ASN A 586 2.41 -43.12 11.30
C ASN A 586 2.55 -42.58 12.73
N ASN A 587 1.57 -42.84 13.59
CA ASN A 587 1.63 -42.55 15.02
C ASN A 587 2.45 -43.58 15.82
N GLY A 588 3.14 -44.50 15.14
CA GLY A 588 4.21 -45.32 15.70
C GLY A 588 5.51 -45.02 14.97
N GLY A 589 6.65 -44.95 15.66
CA GLY A 589 7.94 -44.71 15.03
C GLY A 589 8.42 -45.86 14.14
N GLU A 590 7.78 -46.11 13.00
CA GLU A 590 8.30 -46.99 11.95
C GLU A 590 8.74 -46.16 10.75
N ASP A 591 10.04 -46.21 10.48
CA ASP A 591 10.68 -45.58 9.33
C ASP A 591 10.21 -46.23 8.02
N PHE A 592 9.55 -45.46 7.17
CA PHE A 592 9.25 -45.88 5.80
C PHE A 592 10.45 -45.56 4.91
N THR A 593 11.36 -46.53 4.75
CA THR A 593 12.50 -46.37 3.83
C THR A 593 12.05 -46.71 2.41
N LEU A 594 11.85 -45.70 1.56
CA LEU A 594 11.70 -45.90 0.11
C LEU A 594 13.07 -46.23 -0.48
N SER A 595 13.39 -47.52 -0.64
CA SER A 595 14.53 -47.96 -1.44
C SER A 595 14.06 -48.39 -2.82
N GLY A 596 14.56 -47.71 -3.85
CA GLY A 596 14.45 -48.12 -5.25
C GLY A 596 15.84 -48.28 -5.82
N ASN A 597 16.25 -49.52 -6.09
CA ASN A 597 17.42 -49.80 -6.92
C ASN A 597 16.98 -49.71 -8.38
N GLY A 598 17.41 -48.67 -9.09
CA GLY A 598 17.17 -48.51 -10.52
C GLY A 598 18.27 -47.69 -11.17
N LEU A 599 19.03 -48.32 -12.06
CA LEU A 599 20.14 -47.73 -12.80
C LEU A 599 19.67 -46.59 -13.71
N SER A 600 20.49 -45.54 -13.76
CA SER A 600 20.36 -44.39 -14.65
C SER A 600 20.29 -44.79 -16.12
N ALA A 601 19.14 -44.60 -16.77
CA ALA A 601 19.03 -44.18 -18.17
C ALA A 601 17.55 -44.04 -18.60
N SER A 602 17.22 -42.84 -19.10
CA SER A 602 16.32 -42.60 -20.24
C SER A 602 14.95 -43.29 -20.28
N GLY A 603 13.90 -42.52 -19.97
CA GLY A 603 12.61 -42.57 -20.67
C GLY A 603 11.59 -43.63 -20.21
N SER A 604 10.37 -43.13 -19.93
CA SER A 604 9.06 -43.81 -20.00
C SER A 604 8.93 -45.20 -19.36
N ASP A 605 8.47 -45.23 -18.09
CA ASP A 605 7.26 -45.92 -17.63
C ASP A 605 7.28 -46.07 -16.09
N PHE A 606 6.71 -45.09 -15.39
CA PHE A 606 6.32 -45.30 -13.99
C PHE A 606 4.98 -46.01 -13.95
N GLY A 607 5.00 -47.34 -14.01
CA GLY A 607 3.83 -48.17 -13.73
C GLY A 607 3.55 -48.21 -12.22
N LEU A 608 2.61 -47.39 -11.74
CA LEU A 608 2.04 -47.52 -10.40
C LEU A 608 0.93 -48.58 -10.42
N GLY A 609 1.25 -49.80 -9.97
CA GLY A 609 0.25 -50.84 -9.73
C GLY A 609 -0.20 -50.84 -8.27
N VAL A 610 -1.49 -50.58 -8.01
CA VAL A 610 -2.13 -50.83 -6.71
C VAL A 610 -2.95 -52.10 -6.80
N SER A 611 -2.55 -53.13 -6.04
CA SER A 611 -3.34 -54.33 -5.80
C SER A 611 -4.23 -54.09 -4.59
N LEU A 612 -5.54 -53.90 -4.80
CA LEU A 612 -6.53 -53.84 -3.72
C LEU A 612 -7.15 -55.23 -3.54
N SER A 613 -6.72 -55.94 -2.50
CA SER A 613 -7.42 -57.14 -2.01
C SER A 613 -8.18 -56.80 -0.72
N ASN A 614 -9.50 -57.01 -0.79
CA ASN A 614 -10.46 -57.11 0.31
C ASN A 614 -10.89 -55.82 1.04
N PHE A 615 -11.89 -55.14 0.48
CA PHE A 615 -13.04 -54.68 1.27
C PHE A 615 -14.33 -55.00 0.51
N LYS A 616 -15.26 -55.72 1.16
CA LYS A 616 -16.59 -56.01 0.65
C LYS A 616 -17.49 -54.77 0.85
N LEU A 617 -18.26 -54.42 -0.18
CA LEU A 617 -19.36 -53.44 -0.15
C LEU A 617 -20.47 -53.85 0.83
#